data_AF-A0A7S4D4R9-F1
#
_entry.id   AF-A0A7S4D4R9-F1
#
_cell.length_a   1.000
_cell.length_b   1.000
_cell.length_c   1.000
_cell.angle_alpha   90.00
_cell.angle_beta   90.00
_cell.angle_gamma   90.00
#
_symmetry.space_group_name_H-M   'P 1'
#
loop_
_entity.id
_entity.type
_entity.pdbx_description
1 polymer ?
#
loop_
_entity_poly.entity_id
_entity_poly.type
_entity_poly.pdbx_seq_one_letter_code
_entity_poly.pdbx_strand_id
1 'polypeptide(L)'
;AGAAAARLRAHTVAAESCRFAADALAAALPDILAQMPDTQKHRCEKHVEGLQETVRQLRVFIYRGVASHLVDGPRIVALVQQQDWLKKKIQNEESGYVHTIIEEASALYSLPECRVRSDYYIPREVRDMLWEEVCQEIFASMVEGFSRVTKCSTEGRALMSMDLQALHLGLDEISAAGGGGGGGGG
;
A
#
# COMPACT_ATOMS: atom_id res chain seq x y z
N ALA A 1 -16.63 9.14 2.21
CA ALA A 1 -16.86 8.21 1.08
C ALA A 1 -16.62 8.87 -0.29
N GLY A 2 -17.46 9.79 -0.77
CA GLY A 2 -17.43 10.25 -2.17
C GLY A 2 -16.12 10.89 -2.70
N ALA A 3 -15.43 11.70 -1.89
CA ALA A 3 -14.21 12.40 -2.34
C ALA A 3 -12.98 11.47 -2.43
N ALA A 4 -12.83 10.53 -1.49
CA ALA A 4 -11.75 9.53 -1.50
C ALA A 4 -11.89 8.56 -2.67
N ALA A 5 -13.14 8.09 -2.93
CA ALA A 5 -13.47 7.24 -4.07
C ALA A 5 -13.12 7.90 -5.42
N ALA A 6 -13.48 9.17 -5.58
CA ALA A 6 -13.20 9.94 -6.79
C ALA A 6 -11.69 10.16 -6.99
N ARG A 7 -10.97 10.43 -5.90
CA ARG A 7 -9.51 10.57 -5.92
C ARG A 7 -8.84 9.27 -6.36
N LEU A 8 -9.17 8.15 -5.73
CA LEU A 8 -8.65 6.83 -6.09
C LEU A 8 -8.89 6.55 -7.58
N ARG A 9 -10.12 6.72 -8.06
CA ARG A 9 -10.46 6.54 -9.48
C ARG A 9 -9.58 7.38 -10.41
N ALA A 10 -9.46 8.68 -10.15
CA ALA A 10 -8.67 9.58 -11.00
C ALA A 10 -7.17 9.22 -11.00
N HIS A 11 -6.63 8.87 -9.83
CA HIS A 11 -5.21 8.51 -9.68
C HIS A 11 -4.90 7.16 -10.34
N THR A 12 -5.78 6.17 -10.18
CA THR A 12 -5.66 4.88 -10.89
C THR A 12 -5.72 5.06 -12.40
N VAL A 13 -6.66 5.85 -12.93
CA VAL A 13 -6.73 6.12 -14.38
C VAL A 13 -5.45 6.78 -14.87
N ALA A 14 -4.93 7.78 -14.17
CA ALA A 14 -3.69 8.45 -14.55
C ALA A 14 -2.49 7.49 -14.53
N ALA A 15 -2.31 6.73 -13.45
CA ALA A 15 -1.21 5.79 -13.27
C ALA A 15 -1.21 4.68 -14.34
N GLU A 16 -2.37 4.07 -14.59
CA GLU A 16 -2.50 2.98 -15.55
C GLU A 16 -2.46 3.47 -17.00
N SER A 17 -2.87 4.72 -17.28
CA SER A 17 -2.68 5.32 -18.60
C SER A 17 -1.20 5.55 -18.92
N CYS A 18 -0.42 6.04 -17.94
CA CYS A 18 1.03 6.20 -18.11
C CYS A 18 1.71 4.86 -18.34
N ARG A 19 1.34 3.84 -17.56
CA ARG A 19 1.83 2.46 -17.75
C ARG A 19 1.52 1.95 -19.15
N PHE A 20 0.26 2.05 -19.57
CA PHE A 20 -0.18 1.60 -20.88
C PHE A 20 0.61 2.29 -22.00
N ALA A 21 0.81 3.61 -21.92
CA ALA A 21 1.58 4.34 -22.92
C ALA A 21 3.05 3.89 -22.98
N ALA A 22 3.68 3.64 -21.83
CA ALA A 22 5.05 3.13 -21.77
C ALA A 22 5.17 1.70 -22.34
N ASP A 23 4.23 0.83 -22.00
CA ASP A 23 4.20 -0.56 -22.51
C ASP A 23 3.92 -0.60 -24.01
N ALA A 24 3.02 0.26 -24.51
CA ALA A 24 2.76 0.39 -25.95
C ALA A 24 3.99 0.88 -26.72
N LEU A 25 4.73 1.85 -26.16
CA LEU A 25 5.98 2.31 -26.76
C LEU A 25 7.05 1.21 -26.76
N ALA A 26 7.19 0.45 -25.67
CA ALA A 26 8.10 -0.67 -25.58
C ALA A 26 7.76 -1.79 -26.58
N ALA A 27 6.47 -2.08 -26.78
CA ALA A 27 6.01 -3.05 -27.76
C ALA A 27 6.31 -2.60 -29.21
N ALA A 28 6.22 -1.30 -29.50
CA ALA A 28 6.53 -0.72 -30.81
C ALA A 28 8.04 -0.52 -31.05
N LEU A 29 8.88 -0.72 -30.02
CA LEU A 29 10.31 -0.44 -30.09
C LEU A 29 11.03 -1.17 -31.25
N PRO A 30 10.78 -2.47 -31.53
CA PRO A 30 11.45 -3.15 -32.64
C PRO A 30 11.19 -2.48 -34.01
N ASP A 31 9.96 -2.05 -34.26
CA ASP A 31 9.56 -1.39 -35.51
C ASP A 31 10.15 0.02 -35.63
N ILE A 32 10.28 0.73 -34.49
CA ILE A 32 10.95 2.02 -34.40
C ILE A 32 12.44 1.84 -34.72
N LEU A 33 13.10 0.87 -34.09
CA LEU A 33 14.53 0.62 -34.30
C LEU A 33 14.84 0.20 -35.73
N ALA A 34 13.95 -0.56 -36.40
CA ALA A 34 14.13 -0.95 -37.80
C ALA A 34 14.24 0.25 -38.77
N GLN A 35 13.68 1.41 -38.40
CA GLN A 35 13.69 2.62 -39.21
C GLN A 35 14.81 3.61 -38.81
N MET A 36 15.58 3.33 -37.75
CA MET A 36 16.60 4.22 -37.23
C MET A 36 18.02 3.85 -37.67
N PRO A 37 18.93 4.85 -37.80
CA PRO A 37 20.36 4.59 -37.96
C PRO A 37 20.95 3.83 -36.77
N ASP A 38 21.88 2.90 -37.02
CA ASP A 38 22.51 2.06 -35.98
C ASP A 38 23.15 2.86 -34.85
N THR A 39 23.67 4.06 -35.14
CA THR A 39 24.29 4.95 -34.16
C THR A 39 23.33 5.45 -33.07
N GLN A 40 22.01 5.39 -33.31
CA GLN A 40 20.99 5.91 -32.39
C GLN A 40 20.20 4.81 -31.68
N LYS A 41 20.24 3.57 -32.18
CA LYS A 41 19.43 2.44 -31.67
C LYS A 41 19.61 2.23 -30.17
N HIS A 42 20.86 2.10 -29.72
CA HIS A 42 21.17 1.89 -28.30
C HIS A 42 20.64 2.99 -27.39
N ARG A 43 20.69 4.26 -27.85
CA ARG A 43 20.17 5.39 -27.08
C ARG A 43 18.64 5.35 -26.98
N CYS A 44 17.96 4.95 -28.05
CA CYS A 44 16.52 4.81 -28.07
C CYS A 44 16.05 3.69 -27.13
N GLU A 45 16.68 2.50 -27.21
CA GLU A 45 16.43 1.37 -26.31
C GLU A 45 16.54 1.80 -24.84
N LYS A 46 17.68 2.37 -24.45
CA LYS A 46 17.89 2.85 -23.08
C LYS A 46 16.89 3.91 -22.63
N HIS A 47 16.41 4.75 -23.54
CA HIS A 47 15.42 5.76 -23.20
C HIS A 47 14.06 5.13 -22.91
N VAL A 48 13.64 4.15 -23.69
CA VAL A 48 12.38 3.42 -23.46
C VAL A 48 12.45 2.61 -22.16
N GLU A 49 13.57 1.92 -21.90
CA GLU A 49 13.80 1.22 -20.62
C GLU A 49 13.70 2.20 -19.43
N GLY A 50 14.38 3.34 -19.52
CA GLY A 50 14.34 4.37 -18.48
C GLY A 50 12.94 4.97 -18.27
N LEU A 51 12.17 5.12 -19.35
CA LEU A 51 10.77 5.58 -19.28
C LEU A 51 9.90 4.54 -18.55
N GLN A 52 10.02 3.25 -18.87
CA GLN A 52 9.27 2.20 -18.19
C GLN A 52 9.57 2.16 -16.69
N GLU A 53 10.84 2.26 -16.30
CA GLU A 53 11.21 2.30 -14.88
C GLU A 53 10.67 3.56 -14.19
N THR A 54 10.76 4.72 -14.84
CA THR A 54 10.21 5.97 -14.30
C THR A 54 8.71 5.86 -14.08
N VAL A 55 7.97 5.29 -15.04
CA VAL A 55 6.53 5.08 -14.94
C VAL A 55 6.20 4.08 -13.82
N ARG A 56 6.98 3.00 -13.69
CA ARG A 56 6.83 2.04 -12.58
C ARG A 56 6.95 2.72 -11.21
N GLN A 57 7.98 3.56 -11.04
CA GLN A 57 8.18 4.32 -9.80
C GLN A 57 7.05 5.33 -9.57
N LEU A 58 6.63 6.05 -10.61
CA LEU A 58 5.52 7.00 -10.53
C LEU A 58 4.22 6.34 -10.05
N ARG A 59 3.91 5.12 -10.53
CA ARG A 59 2.74 4.36 -10.07
C ARG A 59 2.78 4.13 -8.55
N VAL A 60 3.93 3.70 -8.02
CA VAL A 60 4.13 3.49 -6.58
C VAL A 60 3.87 4.79 -5.81
N PHE A 61 4.47 5.90 -6.22
CA PHE A 61 4.27 7.20 -5.55
C PHE A 61 2.83 7.69 -5.60
N ILE A 62 2.12 7.45 -6.70
CA ILE A 62 0.70 7.79 -6.82
C ILE A 62 -0.11 6.98 -5.80
N TYR A 63 0.08 5.66 -5.71
CA TYR A 63 -0.67 4.82 -4.78
C TYR A 63 -0.29 5.09 -3.31
N ARG A 64 0.97 5.40 -3.02
CA ARG A 64 1.40 5.92 -1.72
C ARG A 64 0.65 7.18 -1.32
N GLY A 65 0.56 8.13 -2.24
CA GLY A 65 -0.19 9.36 -2.04
C GLY A 65 -1.69 9.10 -1.81
N VAL A 66 -2.27 8.06 -2.41
CA VAL A 66 -3.66 7.67 -2.13
C VAL A 66 -3.77 7.01 -0.76
N ALA A 67 -2.87 6.09 -0.40
CA ALA A 67 -2.86 5.38 0.87
C ALA A 67 -2.82 6.33 2.07
N SER A 68 -2.01 7.40 2.02
CA SER A 68 -1.94 8.42 3.08
C SER A 68 -3.24 9.21 3.31
N HIS A 69 -4.20 9.14 2.38
CA HIS A 69 -5.54 9.71 2.56
C HIS A 69 -6.58 8.67 3.01
N LEU A 70 -6.28 7.38 2.87
CA LEU A 70 -7.14 6.28 3.29
C LEU A 70 -6.87 5.87 4.74
N VAL A 71 -5.63 6.04 5.19
CA VAL A 71 -5.18 5.74 6.54
C VAL A 71 -5.12 7.04 7.36
N ASP A 72 -5.79 7.05 8.51
CA ASP A 72 -5.66 8.16 9.47
C ASP A 72 -4.41 7.97 10.34
N GLY A 73 -3.24 8.23 9.74
CA GLY A 73 -1.94 8.10 10.40
C GLY A 73 -1.83 8.91 11.71
N PRO A 74 -2.26 10.19 11.75
CA PRO A 74 -2.27 10.96 12.99
C PRO A 74 -3.09 10.32 14.12
N ARG A 75 -4.21 9.66 13.79
CA ARG A 75 -5.00 8.92 14.77
C ARG A 75 -4.29 7.68 15.27
N ILE A 76 -3.60 6.93 14.40
CA ILE A 76 -2.76 5.78 14.80
C ILE A 76 -1.67 6.25 15.79
N VAL A 77 -0.98 7.33 15.46
CA VAL A 77 0.03 7.94 16.35
C VAL A 77 -0.58 8.30 17.71
N ALA A 78 -1.77 8.91 17.72
CA ALA A 78 -2.46 9.27 18.96
C ALA A 78 -2.85 8.04 19.80
N LEU A 79 -3.33 6.96 19.17
CA LEU A 79 -3.68 5.71 19.85
C LEU A 79 -2.45 5.09 20.55
N VAL A 80 -1.30 5.08 19.88
CA VAL A 80 -0.03 4.61 20.45
C VAL A 80 0.39 5.48 21.64
N GLN A 81 0.28 6.80 21.51
CA GLN A 81 0.66 7.73 22.59
C GLN A 81 -0.25 7.65 23.82
N GLN A 82 -1.51 7.23 23.66
CA GLN A 82 -2.46 7.06 24.76
C GLN A 82 -2.23 5.77 25.57
N GLN A 83 -1.44 4.83 25.05
CA GLN A 83 -1.13 3.60 25.79
C GLN A 83 -0.17 3.83 26.95
N ASP A 84 -0.40 3.09 28.04
CA ASP A 84 0.50 3.05 29.17
C ASP A 84 1.69 2.12 28.89
N TRP A 85 2.82 2.74 28.55
CA TRP A 85 4.10 2.08 28.30
C TRP A 85 4.97 1.86 29.55
N LEU A 86 4.47 2.20 30.73
CA LEU A 86 5.19 2.06 32.01
C LEU A 86 4.71 0.87 32.85
N LYS A 87 3.92 -0.03 32.24
CA LYS A 87 3.48 -1.28 32.85
C LYS A 87 4.69 -2.06 33.36
N LYS A 88 4.56 -2.61 34.57
CA LYS A 88 5.59 -3.41 35.25
C LYS A 88 5.33 -4.92 35.18
N LYS A 89 4.20 -5.32 34.62
CA LYS A 89 3.84 -6.73 34.40
C LYS A 89 3.90 -7.01 32.91
N ILE A 90 4.59 -8.07 32.55
CA ILE A 90 4.57 -8.62 31.20
C ILE A 90 3.10 -8.93 30.85
N GLN A 91 2.65 -8.39 29.73
CA GLN A 91 1.37 -8.74 29.12
C GLN A 91 1.59 -9.96 28.21
N ASN A 92 0.59 -10.83 28.11
CA ASN A 92 0.60 -11.96 27.18
C ASN A 92 -0.23 -11.68 25.91
N GLU A 93 -0.80 -10.49 25.81
CA GLU A 93 -1.71 -10.07 24.76
C GLU A 93 -1.26 -8.70 24.27
N GLU A 94 -1.48 -8.46 22.97
CA GLU A 94 -1.27 -7.19 22.31
C GLU A 94 -2.20 -6.10 22.86
N SER A 95 -1.83 -4.86 22.64
CA SER A 95 -2.63 -3.71 23.02
C SER A 95 -3.91 -3.63 22.20
N GLY A 96 -5.05 -3.31 22.83
CA GLY A 96 -6.35 -3.27 22.16
C GLY A 96 -6.45 -2.31 20.95
N TYR A 97 -5.61 -1.27 20.90
CA TYR A 97 -5.59 -0.38 19.72
C TYR A 97 -5.10 -1.09 18.45
N VAL A 98 -4.28 -2.14 18.57
CA VAL A 98 -3.82 -2.96 17.43
C VAL A 98 -5.01 -3.61 16.76
N HIS A 99 -5.94 -4.17 17.55
CA HIS A 99 -7.16 -4.75 17.02
C HIS A 99 -8.01 -3.72 16.28
N THR A 100 -8.19 -2.52 16.85
CA THR A 100 -8.91 -1.42 16.18
C THR A 100 -8.29 -1.06 14.83
N ILE A 101 -6.96 -1.02 14.73
CA ILE A 101 -6.28 -0.75 13.45
C ILE A 101 -6.53 -1.87 12.44
N ILE A 102 -6.44 -3.13 12.86
CA ILE A 102 -6.70 -4.29 11.99
C ILE A 102 -8.15 -4.29 11.50
N GLU A 103 -9.12 -4.02 12.37
CA GLU A 103 -10.53 -3.91 12.01
C GLU A 103 -10.77 -2.80 10.97
N GLU A 104 -10.17 -1.64 11.16
CA GLU A 104 -10.26 -0.52 10.22
C GLU A 104 -9.58 -0.82 8.88
N ALA A 105 -8.42 -1.47 8.90
CA ALA A 105 -7.72 -1.91 7.70
C ALA A 105 -8.54 -2.97 6.94
N SER A 106 -9.19 -3.91 7.65
CA SER A 106 -10.08 -4.91 7.08
C SER A 106 -11.32 -4.28 6.44
N ALA A 107 -11.92 -3.29 7.12
CA ALA A 107 -13.02 -2.51 6.56
C ALA A 107 -12.60 -1.77 5.29
N LEU A 108 -11.42 -1.14 5.29
CA LEU A 108 -10.83 -0.46 4.14
C LEU A 108 -10.60 -1.43 2.96
N TYR A 109 -10.04 -2.61 3.23
CA TYR A 109 -9.81 -3.65 2.22
C TYR A 109 -11.13 -4.15 1.60
N SER A 110 -12.17 -4.22 2.41
CA SER A 110 -13.51 -4.67 2.01
C SER A 110 -14.35 -3.61 1.29
N LEU A 111 -13.90 -2.35 1.27
CA LEU A 111 -14.69 -1.25 0.71
C LEU A 111 -15.07 -1.50 -0.76
N PRO A 112 -16.31 -1.15 -1.16
CA PRO A 112 -16.67 -1.07 -2.56
C PRO A 112 -15.83 -0.05 -3.32
N GLU A 113 -15.13 0.89 -2.71
CA GLU A 113 -14.15 1.69 -3.47
C GLU A 113 -12.94 0.85 -3.96
N CYS A 114 -12.68 -0.33 -3.36
CA CYS A 114 -11.81 -1.38 -3.91
C CYS A 114 -12.55 -2.34 -4.87
N ARG A 115 -13.89 -2.36 -4.83
CA ARG A 115 -14.80 -3.03 -5.78
C ARG A 115 -15.71 -1.99 -6.43
N VAL A 116 -15.11 -1.04 -7.13
CA VAL A 116 -15.77 0.22 -7.51
C VAL A 116 -17.16 -0.09 -8.09
N ARG A 117 -18.14 0.76 -7.72
CA ARG A 117 -19.53 0.75 -8.22
C ARG A 117 -19.57 0.29 -9.69
N SER A 118 -20.66 -0.37 -10.07
CA SER A 118 -20.80 -1.25 -11.26
C SER A 118 -20.34 -0.71 -12.63
N ASP A 119 -19.82 0.51 -12.72
CA ASP A 119 -19.23 1.17 -13.88
C ASP A 119 -17.69 1.13 -13.94
N TYR A 120 -16.97 0.70 -12.90
CA TYR A 120 -15.49 0.74 -12.89
C TYR A 120 -14.88 -0.47 -12.17
N TYR A 121 -13.88 -1.10 -12.78
CA TYR A 121 -13.18 -2.27 -12.25
C TYR A 121 -11.74 -1.88 -11.94
N ILE A 122 -11.30 -2.05 -10.69
CA ILE A 122 -9.90 -1.91 -10.32
C ILE A 122 -9.23 -3.29 -10.50
N PRO A 123 -8.21 -3.40 -11.38
CA PRO A 123 -7.46 -4.64 -11.55
C PRO A 123 -6.86 -5.13 -10.24
N ARG A 124 -6.76 -6.45 -10.06
CA ARG A 124 -6.17 -7.05 -8.86
C ARG A 124 -4.77 -6.50 -8.57
N GLU A 125 -3.92 -6.39 -9.58
CA GLU A 125 -2.56 -5.81 -9.46
C GLU A 125 -2.59 -4.41 -8.80
N VAL A 126 -3.55 -3.57 -9.19
CA VAL A 126 -3.69 -2.22 -8.61
C VAL A 126 -4.14 -2.28 -7.15
N ARG A 127 -5.04 -3.20 -6.82
CA ARG A 127 -5.46 -3.40 -5.42
C ARG A 127 -4.31 -3.89 -4.55
N ASP A 128 -3.51 -4.82 -5.08
CA ASP A 128 -2.37 -5.40 -4.37
C ASP A 128 -1.31 -4.32 -4.10
N MET A 129 -0.98 -3.49 -5.11
CA MET A 129 -0.07 -2.33 -4.92
C MET A 129 -0.64 -1.30 -3.93
N LEU A 130 -1.93 -0.97 -4.04
CA LEU A 130 -2.55 -0.02 -3.10
C LEU A 130 -2.55 -0.57 -1.67
N TRP A 131 -2.81 -1.86 -1.50
CA TRP A 131 -2.79 -2.51 -0.20
C TRP A 131 -1.39 -2.50 0.42
N GLU A 132 -0.36 -2.76 -0.38
CA GLU A 132 1.03 -2.65 0.08
C GLU A 132 1.35 -1.25 0.62
N GLU A 133 0.94 -0.20 -0.10
CA GLU A 133 1.14 1.18 0.34
C GLU A 133 0.30 1.56 1.57
N VAL A 134 -0.92 1.01 1.71
CA VAL A 134 -1.74 1.14 2.94
C VAL A 134 -1.03 0.51 4.14
N CYS A 135 -0.51 -0.71 3.99
CA CYS A 135 0.25 -1.37 5.04
C CYS A 135 1.49 -0.55 5.42
N GLN A 136 2.23 -0.04 4.44
CA GLN A 136 3.40 0.81 4.68
C GLN A 136 3.03 2.08 5.47
N GLU A 137 1.92 2.75 5.14
CA GLU A 137 1.46 3.95 5.86
C GLU A 137 1.07 3.63 7.32
N ILE A 138 0.38 2.51 7.54
CA ILE A 138 0.01 2.04 8.88
C ILE A 138 1.28 1.76 9.71
N PHE A 139 2.25 1.02 9.15
CA PHE A 139 3.50 0.73 9.84
C PHE A 139 4.34 1.98 10.10
N ALA A 140 4.40 2.90 9.14
CA ALA A 140 5.09 4.18 9.32
C ALA A 140 4.48 4.98 10.48
N SER A 141 3.15 5.03 10.55
CA SER A 141 2.40 5.71 11.62
C SER A 141 2.62 5.04 13.00
N MET A 142 2.70 3.71 13.04
CA MET A 142 3.01 2.95 14.26
C MET A 142 4.42 3.26 14.76
N VAL A 143 5.42 3.18 13.89
CA VAL A 143 6.82 3.47 14.21
C VAL A 143 6.97 4.93 14.65
N GLU A 144 6.29 5.85 13.98
CA GLU A 144 6.23 7.24 14.39
C GLU A 144 5.62 7.39 15.79
N GLY A 145 4.49 6.73 16.06
CA GLY A 145 3.86 6.68 17.38
C GLY A 145 4.83 6.23 18.46
N PHE A 146 5.54 5.12 18.25
CA PHE A 146 6.54 4.61 19.19
C PHE A 146 7.71 5.56 19.39
N SER A 147 8.19 6.20 18.32
CA SER A 147 9.30 7.16 18.39
C SER A 147 8.98 8.36 19.28
N ARG A 148 7.69 8.70 19.43
CA ARG A 148 7.21 9.81 20.26
C ARG A 148 6.96 9.41 21.71
N VAL A 149 7.11 8.13 22.08
CA VAL A 149 6.98 7.66 23.46
C VAL A 149 8.25 8.00 24.25
N THR A 150 8.15 8.97 25.16
CA THR A 150 9.32 9.48 25.90
C THR A 150 9.79 8.58 27.04
N LYS A 151 8.89 7.76 27.59
CA LYS A 151 9.18 6.87 28.73
C LYS A 151 8.54 5.50 28.49
N CYS A 152 9.36 4.46 28.53
CA CYS A 152 8.93 3.09 28.26
C CYS A 152 9.71 2.11 29.15
N SER A 153 9.00 1.20 29.81
CA SER A 153 9.62 0.13 30.61
C SER A 153 10.19 -0.97 29.72
N THR A 154 10.91 -1.93 30.30
CA THR A 154 11.37 -3.12 29.55
C THR A 154 10.20 -3.95 29.08
N GLU A 155 9.17 -4.08 29.91
CA GLU A 155 7.92 -4.77 29.61
C GLU A 155 7.13 -3.99 28.55
N GLY A 156 7.13 -2.66 28.60
CA GLY A 156 6.52 -1.80 27.59
C GLY A 156 7.18 -1.96 26.22
N ARG A 157 8.51 -2.08 26.15
CA ARG A 157 9.22 -2.38 24.89
C ARG A 157 8.88 -3.77 24.36
N ALA A 158 8.77 -4.76 25.24
CA ALA A 158 8.33 -6.10 24.84
C ALA A 158 6.89 -6.07 24.28
N LEU A 159 6.00 -5.26 24.88
CA LEU A 159 4.66 -5.02 24.38
C LEU A 159 4.67 -4.32 23.01
N MET A 160 5.51 -3.31 22.78
CA MET A 160 5.64 -2.69 21.45
C MET A 160 6.02 -3.70 20.36
N SER A 161 6.95 -4.62 20.66
CA SER A 161 7.32 -5.69 19.73
C SER A 161 6.17 -6.65 19.46
N MET A 162 5.40 -6.99 20.50
CA MET A 162 4.20 -7.83 20.38
C MET A 162 3.13 -7.14 19.53
N ASP A 163 2.87 -5.85 19.77
CA ASP A 163 1.92 -5.03 19.02
C ASP A 163 2.27 -4.99 17.52
N LEU A 164 3.55 -4.78 17.17
CA LEU A 164 4.01 -4.80 15.78
C LEU A 164 3.84 -6.17 15.12
N GLN A 165 4.14 -7.24 15.86
CA GLN A 165 4.00 -8.59 15.33
C GLN A 165 2.53 -8.95 15.09
N ALA A 166 1.65 -8.63 16.05
CA ALA A 166 0.21 -8.86 15.92
C ALA A 166 -0.37 -8.05 14.75
N LEU A 167 0.04 -6.79 14.60
CA LEU A 167 -0.35 -5.95 13.47
C LEU A 167 0.09 -6.55 12.14
N HIS A 168 1.35 -7.00 12.02
CA HIS A 168 1.86 -7.62 10.80
C HIS A 168 1.06 -8.86 10.40
N LEU A 169 0.82 -9.76 11.34
CA LEU A 169 0.05 -10.98 11.10
C LEU A 169 -1.40 -10.64 10.70
N GLY A 170 -2.05 -9.70 11.39
CA GLY A 170 -3.41 -9.29 11.08
C GLY A 170 -3.57 -8.66 9.69
N LEU A 171 -2.62 -7.82 9.28
CA LEU A 171 -2.62 -7.23 7.94
C LEU A 171 -2.36 -8.27 6.83
N ASP A 172 -1.46 -9.23 7.08
CA ASP A 172 -1.20 -10.34 6.15
C ASP A 172 -2.43 -11.22 5.97
N GLU A 173 -3.14 -11.55 7.06
CA GLU A 173 -4.38 -12.35 7.03
C GLU A 173 -5.48 -11.71 6.19
N ILE A 174 -5.65 -10.38 6.27
CA ILE A 174 -6.62 -9.64 5.44
C ILE A 174 -6.34 -9.86 3.95
N SER A 175 -5.06 -9.76 3.55
CA SER A 175 -4.66 -9.95 2.15
C SER A 175 -4.85 -11.40 1.67
N ALA A 176 -4.58 -12.38 2.55
CA ALA A 176 -4.75 -13.79 2.27
C ALA A 176 -6.22 -14.18 2.11
N ALA A 177 -7.09 -13.66 2.97
CA ALA A 177 -8.54 -13.87 2.89
C ALA A 177 -9.15 -13.32 1.59
N GLY A 178 -8.63 -12.21 1.07
CA GLY A 178 -9.03 -11.65 -0.23
C GLY A 178 -8.59 -12.46 -1.45
N GLY A 179 -7.60 -13.35 -1.31
CA GLY A 179 -7.02 -14.17 -2.37
C GLY A 179 -7.66 -15.54 -2.58
N GLY A 180 -8.46 -16.04 -1.62
CA GLY A 180 -8.98 -17.42 -1.58
C GLY A 180 -10.15 -17.76 -2.51
N GLY A 181 -10.46 -16.92 -3.50
CA GLY A 181 -11.66 -17.06 -4.35
C GLY A 181 -11.48 -17.80 -5.69
N GLY A 182 -10.37 -18.51 -5.92
CA GLY A 182 -10.09 -19.13 -7.22
C GLY A 182 -9.19 -20.36 -7.12
N GLY A 183 -9.75 -21.49 -6.67
CA GLY A 183 -9.00 -22.75 -6.58
C GLY A 183 -9.81 -23.88 -5.99
N GLY A 184 -10.98 -24.16 -6.56
CA GLY A 184 -11.83 -25.27 -6.12
C GLY A 184 -13.00 -25.49 -7.08
N GLY A 185 -12.72 -26.16 -8.20
CA GLY A 185 -13.74 -26.59 -9.14
C GLY A 185 -13.15 -27.01 -10.48
N GLY A 186 -13.02 -28.32 -10.69
CA GLY A 186 -12.59 -28.94 -11.95
C GLY A 186 -11.64 -30.10 -11.73
#